data_AF-A0AAE1WTK8-F1
#
_entry.id   AF-A0AAE1WTK8-F1
#
_cell.length_a   1.000
_cell.length_b   1.000
_cell.length_c   1.000
_cell.angle_alpha   90.00
_cell.angle_beta   90.00
_cell.angle_gamma   90.00
#
_symmetry.space_group_name_H-M   'P 1'
#
loop_
_entity.id
_entity.type
_entity.pdbx_description
1 polymer ?
#
loop_
_entity_poly.entity_id
_entity_poly.type
_entity_poly.pdbx_seq_one_letter_code
_entity_poly.pdbx_strand_id
1 'polypeptide(L)'
;MIRKKNNNMDLRRGPWTVEEDFTLINYIAHHGEGRWNSLARSAGLKRTGKSCRLRWLNYLRPDVRRGNITLEEQLLILELHSRWGNRWSKIAQHLPGRTDNEIKNYWRTRVQKHAKQLKCDVNSKQFKDTMRYLWMPRLVEKSKLPPPPELLLPHHRHYYLPHQQPEQY
;
A
#
# COMPACT_ATOMS: atom_id res chain seq x y z
N MET A 1 -9.47 3.16 -44.83
CA MET A 1 -9.18 3.41 -43.40
C MET A 1 -10.36 2.95 -42.54
N ILE A 2 -10.28 1.79 -41.89
CA ILE A 2 -11.35 1.31 -41.01
C ILE A 2 -11.22 2.02 -39.65
N ARG A 3 -12.17 2.90 -39.34
CA ARG A 3 -12.33 3.48 -38.00
C ARG A 3 -12.56 2.34 -37.01
N LYS A 4 -11.61 2.09 -36.11
CA LYS A 4 -11.81 1.19 -34.97
C LYS A 4 -13.01 1.71 -34.17
N LYS A 5 -14.13 0.97 -34.16
CA LYS A 5 -15.24 1.18 -33.24
C LYS A 5 -14.65 1.18 -31.83
N ASN A 6 -14.65 2.34 -31.19
CA ASN A 6 -14.26 2.48 -29.80
C ASN A 6 -15.40 1.87 -28.98
N ASN A 7 -15.27 0.61 -28.60
CA ASN A 7 -16.21 -0.09 -27.73
C ASN A 7 -16.02 0.43 -26.30
N ASN A 8 -16.30 1.71 -26.08
CA ASN A 8 -16.32 2.37 -24.78
C ASN A 8 -17.62 1.99 -24.06
N MET A 9 -17.88 0.68 -23.95
CA MET A 9 -18.94 0.13 -23.09
C MET A 9 -18.48 0.30 -21.65
N ASP A 10 -19.23 1.10 -20.89
CA ASP A 10 -19.13 1.39 -19.44
C ASP A 10 -17.89 0.85 -18.73
N LEU A 11 -16.76 1.56 -18.89
CA LEU A 11 -15.59 1.34 -18.06
C LEU A 11 -15.89 1.78 -16.63
N ARG A 12 -15.82 0.84 -15.68
CA ARG A 12 -16.10 1.08 -14.28
C ARG A 12 -15.00 1.92 -13.64
N ARG A 13 -15.40 3.03 -13.02
CA ARG A 13 -14.53 3.90 -12.21
C ARG A 13 -14.78 3.61 -10.73
N GLY A 14 -13.81 3.93 -9.88
CA GLY A 14 -13.92 3.74 -8.43
C GLY A 14 -13.20 2.47 -7.91
N PRO A 15 -13.47 2.08 -6.65
CA PRO A 15 -12.74 1.03 -5.94
C PRO A 15 -12.88 -0.32 -6.64
N TRP A 16 -11.83 -1.13 -6.56
CA TRP A 16 -11.85 -2.51 -7.03
C TRP A 16 -12.68 -3.37 -6.09
N THR A 17 -13.50 -4.25 -6.66
CA THR A 17 -14.20 -5.26 -5.84
C THR A 17 -13.38 -6.53 -5.76
N VAL A 18 -13.73 -7.39 -4.81
CA VAL A 18 -13.05 -8.66 -4.58
C VAL A 18 -13.17 -9.58 -5.81
N GLU A 19 -14.31 -9.56 -6.50
CA GLU A 19 -14.55 -10.36 -7.71
C GLU A 19 -13.67 -9.89 -8.87
N GLU A 20 -13.48 -8.58 -9.03
CA GLU A 20 -12.56 -8.04 -10.04
C GLU A 20 -11.11 -8.41 -9.71
N ASP A 21 -10.72 -8.37 -8.42
CA ASP A 21 -9.39 -8.76 -7.97
C ASP A 21 -9.14 -10.24 -8.27
N PHE A 22 -10.07 -11.13 -7.94
CA PHE A 22 -9.96 -12.56 -8.26
C PHE A 22 -9.88 -12.79 -9.76
N THR A 23 -10.70 -12.10 -10.56
CA THR A 23 -10.65 -12.19 -12.02
C THR A 23 -9.27 -11.79 -12.54
N LEU A 24 -8.69 -10.69 -12.04
CA LEU A 24 -7.37 -10.22 -12.42
C LEU A 24 -6.26 -11.20 -12.01
N ILE A 25 -6.29 -11.69 -10.76
CA ILE A 25 -5.33 -12.68 -10.23
C ILE A 25 -5.38 -13.96 -11.06
N ASN A 26 -6.58 -14.52 -11.26
CA ASN A 26 -6.76 -15.77 -11.98
C ASN A 26 -6.27 -15.67 -13.42
N TYR A 27 -6.61 -14.59 -14.11
CA TYR A 27 -6.14 -14.39 -15.48
C TYR A 27 -4.61 -14.32 -15.55
N ILE A 28 -3.97 -13.57 -14.64
CA ILE A 28 -2.51 -13.44 -14.61
C ILE A 28 -1.84 -14.78 -14.30
N ALA A 29 -2.41 -15.58 -13.39
CA ALA A 29 -1.89 -16.90 -13.06
C ALA A 29 -1.86 -17.85 -14.29
N HIS A 30 -2.86 -17.76 -15.18
CA HIS A 30 -2.97 -18.63 -16.36
C HIS A 30 -2.26 -18.10 -17.61
N HIS A 31 -2.14 -16.77 -17.75
CA HIS A 31 -1.67 -16.14 -19.00
C HIS A 31 -0.42 -15.27 -18.84
N GLY A 32 0.08 -15.12 -17.60
CA GLY A 32 1.17 -14.22 -17.26
C GLY A 32 0.74 -12.76 -17.11
N GLU A 33 1.65 -11.95 -16.57
CA GLU A 33 1.44 -10.50 -16.41
C GLU A 33 1.82 -9.71 -17.69
N GLY A 34 1.34 -8.47 -17.78
CA GLY A 34 1.63 -7.57 -18.91
C GLY A 34 0.54 -7.54 -19.97
N ARG A 35 0.82 -6.88 -21.11
CA ARG A 35 -0.16 -6.62 -22.19
C ARG A 35 -1.51 -6.12 -21.65
N TRP A 36 -1.47 -5.21 -20.68
CA TRP A 36 -2.59 -4.88 -19.79
C TRP A 36 -3.91 -4.52 -20.49
N ASN A 37 -3.84 -3.86 -21.66
CA ASN A 37 -5.02 -3.53 -22.45
C ASN A 37 -5.69 -4.78 -23.04
N SER A 38 -4.89 -5.75 -23.49
CA SER A 38 -5.42 -7.03 -23.95
C SER A 38 -5.92 -7.85 -22.77
N LEU A 39 -5.14 -7.91 -21.69
CA LEU A 39 -5.49 -8.60 -20.46
C LEU A 39 -6.86 -8.17 -19.95
N ALA A 40 -7.12 -6.86 -19.83
CA ALA A 40 -8.40 -6.38 -19.33
C ALA A 40 -9.59 -6.86 -20.16
N ARG A 41 -9.46 -6.85 -21.50
CA ARG A 41 -10.52 -7.32 -22.41
C ARG A 41 -10.69 -8.83 -22.35
N SER A 42 -9.60 -9.58 -22.40
CA SER A 42 -9.61 -11.04 -22.40
C SER A 42 -10.09 -11.62 -21.07
N ALA A 43 -9.82 -10.94 -19.96
CA ALA A 43 -10.34 -11.30 -18.63
C ALA A 43 -11.81 -10.89 -18.42
N GLY A 44 -12.45 -10.21 -19.39
CA GLY A 44 -13.81 -9.71 -19.24
C GLY A 44 -13.96 -8.56 -18.24
N LEU A 45 -12.86 -7.92 -17.82
CA LEU A 45 -12.88 -6.83 -16.86
C LEU A 45 -13.40 -5.54 -17.51
N LYS A 46 -14.37 -4.89 -16.87
CA LYS A 46 -14.82 -3.53 -17.23
C LYS A 46 -13.85 -2.46 -16.71
N ARG A 47 -12.54 -2.68 -16.85
CA ARG A 47 -11.45 -1.82 -16.36
C ARG A 47 -10.48 -1.51 -17.49
N THR A 48 -9.79 -0.38 -17.39
CA THR A 48 -8.70 -0.07 -18.34
C THR A 48 -7.46 -0.88 -18.01
N GLY A 49 -6.62 -1.18 -19.01
CA GLY A 49 -5.35 -1.85 -18.77
C GLY A 49 -4.45 -1.08 -17.79
N LYS A 50 -4.46 0.25 -17.83
CA LYS A 50 -3.78 1.09 -16.82
C LYS A 50 -4.28 0.81 -15.40
N SER A 51 -5.60 0.67 -15.22
CA SER A 51 -6.19 0.34 -13.92
C SER A 51 -5.78 -1.06 -13.46
N CYS A 52 -5.84 -2.06 -14.34
CA CYS A 52 -5.40 -3.43 -14.02
C CYS A 52 -3.93 -3.47 -13.61
N ARG A 53 -3.04 -2.80 -14.37
CA ARG A 53 -1.62 -2.69 -14.03
C ARG A 53 -1.41 -2.09 -12.64
N LEU A 54 -2.06 -0.96 -12.36
CA LEU A 54 -1.93 -0.29 -11.07
C LEU A 54 -2.48 -1.14 -9.93
N ARG A 55 -3.58 -1.85 -10.16
CA ARG A 55 -4.15 -2.73 -9.13
C ARG A 55 -3.22 -3.90 -8.83
N TRP A 56 -2.69 -4.55 -9.86
CA TRP A 56 -1.75 -5.65 -9.71
C TRP A 56 -0.50 -5.22 -8.96
N LEU A 57 0.23 -4.23 -9.49
CA LEU A 57 1.54 -3.83 -8.98
C LEU A 57 1.49 -3.20 -7.58
N ASN A 58 0.37 -2.59 -7.18
CA ASN A 58 0.28 -1.91 -5.88
C ASN A 58 -0.47 -2.69 -4.79
N TYR A 59 -1.20 -3.76 -5.12
CA TYR A 59 -2.11 -4.40 -4.16
C TYR A 59 -2.22 -5.93 -4.26
N LEU A 60 -2.11 -6.51 -5.46
CA LEU A 60 -2.43 -7.93 -5.65
C LEU A 60 -1.19 -8.80 -5.86
N ARG A 61 -0.09 -8.23 -6.35
CA ARG A 61 1.14 -8.99 -6.57
C ARG A 61 1.63 -9.60 -5.24
N PRO A 62 2.04 -10.89 -5.21
CA PRO A 62 2.33 -11.60 -3.97
C PRO A 62 3.48 -11.01 -3.14
N ASP A 63 4.41 -10.32 -3.79
CA ASP A 63 5.56 -9.68 -3.15
C ASP A 63 5.20 -8.36 -2.45
N VAL A 64 3.99 -7.82 -2.65
CA VAL A 64 3.56 -6.58 -1.98
C VAL A 64 3.15 -6.88 -0.54
N ARG A 65 3.88 -6.28 0.40
CA ARG A 65 3.64 -6.42 1.84
C ARG A 65 2.39 -5.64 2.25
N ARG A 66 1.52 -6.29 3.03
CA ARG A 66 0.30 -5.66 3.59
C ARG A 66 0.56 -5.07 4.97
N GLY A 67 -0.15 -4.00 5.28
CA GLY A 67 -0.13 -3.35 6.60
C GLY A 67 0.66 -2.04 6.63
N ASN A 68 0.72 -1.45 7.83
CA ASN A 68 1.36 -0.15 8.06
C ASN A 68 2.86 -0.21 7.81
N ILE A 69 3.45 0.94 7.44
CA ILE A 69 4.91 1.10 7.35
C ILE A 69 5.47 1.08 8.77
N THR A 70 6.33 0.10 9.03
CA THR A 70 7.01 -0.17 10.31
C THR A 70 7.97 0.95 10.68
N LEU A 71 8.40 1.03 11.94
CA LEU A 71 9.29 2.11 12.38
C LEU A 71 10.65 2.07 11.65
N GLU A 72 11.14 0.87 11.37
CA GLU A 72 12.36 0.61 10.62
C GLU A 72 12.23 1.09 9.18
N GLU A 73 11.11 0.75 8.52
CA GLU A 73 10.81 1.23 7.16
C GLU A 73 10.66 2.76 7.14
N GLN A 74 10.04 3.36 8.17
CA GLN A 74 9.91 4.82 8.28
C GLN A 74 11.29 5.49 8.36
N LEU A 75 12.18 5.01 9.23
CA LEU A 75 13.55 5.51 9.35
C LEU A 75 14.29 5.43 8.01
N LEU A 76 14.22 4.28 7.34
CA LEU A 76 14.87 4.07 6.06
C LEU A 76 14.31 4.98 4.96
N ILE A 77 12.99 5.17 4.90
CA ILE A 77 12.35 6.10 3.96
C ILE A 77 12.88 7.52 4.17
N LEU A 78 12.96 7.98 5.42
CA LEU A 78 13.41 9.32 5.74
C LEU A 78 14.91 9.51 5.41
N GLU A 79 15.74 8.52 5.71
CA GLU A 79 17.17 8.52 5.38
C GLU A 79 17.40 8.57 3.86
N LEU A 80 16.76 7.69 3.10
CA LEU A 80 16.92 7.61 1.65
C LEU A 80 16.35 8.84 0.94
N HIS A 81 15.24 9.40 1.44
CA HIS A 81 14.70 10.66 0.92
C HIS A 81 15.68 11.81 1.13
N SER A 82 16.37 11.89 2.28
CA SER A 82 17.38 12.92 2.52
C SER A 82 18.53 12.89 1.49
N ARG A 83 18.81 11.71 0.92
CA ARG A 83 19.87 11.49 -0.08
C ARG A 83 19.39 11.68 -1.52
N TRP A 84 18.18 11.22 -1.85
CA TRP A 84 17.70 11.15 -3.25
C TRP A 84 16.45 11.96 -3.54
N GLY A 85 15.86 12.61 -2.54
CA GLY A 85 14.61 13.34 -2.66
C GLY A 85 13.45 12.46 -3.16
N ASN A 86 12.63 13.01 -4.04
CA ASN A 86 11.38 12.38 -4.51
C ASN A 86 11.59 11.23 -5.54
N ARG A 87 12.72 10.52 -5.49
CA ARG A 87 13.03 9.38 -6.37
C ARG A 87 12.40 8.10 -5.82
N TRP A 88 11.07 8.08 -5.70
CA TRP A 88 10.30 7.04 -5.00
C TRP A 88 10.60 5.62 -5.48
N SER A 89 10.69 5.39 -6.78
CA SER A 89 10.99 4.07 -7.33
C SER A 89 12.41 3.60 -6.98
N LYS A 90 13.37 4.53 -6.81
CA LYS A 90 14.72 4.21 -6.32
C LYS A 90 14.70 3.89 -4.83
N ILE A 91 13.94 4.64 -4.03
CA ILE A 91 13.77 4.38 -2.60
C ILE A 91 13.11 3.00 -2.38
N ALA A 92 12.08 2.66 -3.16
CA ALA A 92 11.37 1.39 -3.08
C ALA A 92 12.27 0.16 -3.27
N GLN A 93 13.34 0.27 -4.06
CA GLN A 93 14.30 -0.83 -4.26
C GLN A 93 15.00 -1.24 -2.95
N HIS A 94 15.01 -0.38 -1.93
CA HIS A 94 15.61 -0.65 -0.61
C HIS A 94 14.59 -1.09 0.45
N LEU A 95 13.30 -1.17 0.10
CA LEU A 95 12.22 -1.55 1.03
C LEU A 95 11.50 -2.78 0.46
N PRO A 96 12.00 -3.99 0.76
CA PRO A 96 11.43 -5.23 0.22
C PRO A 96 9.92 -5.31 0.45
N GLY A 97 9.18 -5.51 -0.64
CA GLY A 97 7.72 -5.60 -0.65
C GLY A 97 6.96 -4.29 -0.47
N ARG A 98 7.65 -3.14 -0.39
CA ARG A 98 6.99 -1.83 -0.44
C ARG A 98 7.06 -1.22 -1.83
N THR A 99 5.97 -0.57 -2.20
CA THR A 99 5.83 0.11 -3.48
C THR A 99 6.22 1.57 -3.38
N ASP A 100 6.64 2.14 -4.51
CA ASP A 100 6.91 3.57 -4.63
C ASP A 100 5.67 4.42 -4.30
N ASN A 101 4.48 3.90 -4.58
CA ASN A 101 3.22 4.54 -4.23
C ASN A 101 2.99 4.58 -2.72
N GLU A 102 3.27 3.49 -1.98
CA GLU A 102 3.19 3.48 -0.52
C GLU A 102 4.16 4.48 0.12
N ILE A 103 5.40 4.51 -0.35
CA ILE A 103 6.43 5.41 0.18
C ILE A 103 6.05 6.88 -0.08
N LYS A 104 5.63 7.20 -1.29
CA LYS A 104 5.09 8.52 -1.64
C LYS A 104 3.86 8.86 -0.80
N ASN A 105 3.00 7.88 -0.50
CA ASN A 105 1.82 8.09 0.33
C ASN A 105 2.21 8.38 1.79
N TYR A 106 3.17 7.65 2.34
CA TYR A 106 3.73 7.92 3.66
C TYR A 106 4.28 9.33 3.77
N TRP A 107 5.11 9.73 2.81
CA TRP A 107 5.67 11.07 2.78
C TRP A 107 4.60 12.16 2.78
N ARG A 108 3.58 12.04 1.92
CA ARG A 108 2.48 13.03 1.83
C ARG A 108 1.63 13.09 3.09
N THR A 109 1.27 11.94 3.65
CA THR A 109 0.27 11.85 4.74
C THR A 109 0.87 12.01 6.12
N ARG A 110 2.15 11.66 6.31
CA ARG A 110 2.84 11.76 7.60
C ARG A 110 3.84 12.91 7.59
N VAL A 111 4.82 12.89 6.70
CA VAL A 111 5.97 13.80 6.72
C VAL A 111 5.56 15.23 6.35
N GLN A 112 4.89 15.42 5.22
CA GLN A 112 4.41 16.74 4.82
C GLN A 112 3.35 17.30 5.77
N LYS A 113 2.52 16.43 6.37
CA LYS A 113 1.55 16.85 7.39
C LYS A 113 2.28 17.40 8.63
N HIS A 114 3.36 16.76 9.05
CA HIS A 114 4.19 17.24 10.16
C HIS A 114 4.86 18.58 9.85
N ALA A 115 5.41 18.75 8.65
CA ALA A 115 5.99 20.04 8.20
C ALA A 115 4.96 21.18 8.27
N LYS A 116 3.74 20.93 7.78
CA LYS A 116 2.62 21.88 7.85
C LYS A 116 2.24 22.23 9.30
N GLN A 117 2.24 21.26 10.21
CA GLN A 117 1.98 21.50 11.64
C GLN A 117 3.05 22.40 12.27
N LEU A 118 4.30 22.24 11.85
CA LEU A 118 5.42 23.10 12.24
C LEU A 118 5.46 24.44 11.48
N LYS A 119 4.46 24.73 10.63
CA LYS A 119 4.38 25.93 9.78
C LYS A 119 5.65 26.19 8.96
N CYS A 120 6.32 25.13 8.51
CA CYS A 120 7.54 25.22 7.72
C CYS A 120 7.44 24.39 6.43
N ASP A 121 8.25 24.74 5.42
CA ASP A 121 8.37 23.94 4.21
C ASP A 121 9.17 22.66 4.48
N VAL A 122 8.81 21.56 3.82
CA VAL A 122 9.48 20.25 3.98
C VAL A 122 10.95 20.28 3.53
N ASN A 123 11.34 21.25 2.69
CA ASN A 123 12.72 21.43 2.25
C ASN A 123 13.47 22.49 3.06
N SER A 124 12.80 23.18 3.98
CA SER A 124 13.41 24.21 4.83
C SER A 124 14.49 23.62 5.73
N LYS A 125 15.49 24.44 6.09
CA LYS A 125 16.53 24.05 7.06
C LYS A 125 15.90 23.66 8.40
N GLN A 126 14.93 24.43 8.87
CA GLN A 126 14.19 24.15 10.10
C GLN A 126 13.55 22.75 10.12
N PHE A 127 12.88 22.37 9.03
CA PHE A 127 12.28 21.04 8.94
C PHE A 127 13.36 19.95 8.93
N LYS A 128 14.41 20.11 8.11
CA LYS A 128 15.51 19.15 8.03
C LYS A 128 16.23 18.97 9.38
N ASP A 129 16.43 20.04 10.12
CA ASP A 129 17.04 20.00 11.46
C ASP A 129 16.11 19.31 12.46
N THR A 130 14.81 19.63 12.43
CA THR A 130 13.80 18.95 13.28
C THR A 130 13.73 17.46 12.97
N MET A 131 13.75 17.08 11.70
CA MET A 131 13.79 15.68 11.26
C MET A 131 15.03 14.97 11.80
N ARG A 132 16.20 15.58 11.63
CA ARG A 132 17.50 14.96 11.94
C ARG A 132 17.78 14.86 13.44
N TYR A 133 17.46 15.90 14.20
CA TYR A 133 17.85 16.01 15.61
C TYR A 133 16.73 15.65 16.58
N LEU A 134 15.46 15.65 16.17
CA LEU A 134 14.33 15.35 17.06
C LEU A 134 13.56 14.12 16.60
N TRP A 135 13.09 14.10 15.35
CA TRP A 135 12.15 13.07 14.93
C TRP A 135 12.84 11.71 14.67
N MET A 136 13.92 11.67 13.90
CA MET A 136 14.65 10.42 13.63
C MET A 136 15.17 9.75 14.92
N PRO A 137 15.83 10.46 15.86
CA PRO A 137 16.26 9.86 17.12
C PRO A 137 15.11 9.25 17.92
N ARG A 138 13.98 9.94 18.04
CA ARG A 138 12.78 9.41 18.73
C ARG A 138 12.20 8.16 18.07
N LEU A 139 12.26 8.09 16.73
CA LEU A 139 11.83 6.88 16.01
C LEU A 139 12.76 5.70 16.29
N VAL A 140 14.08 5.93 16.38
CA VAL A 140 15.07 4.91 16.75
C VAL A 140 14.88 4.44 18.19
N GLU A 141 14.61 5.35 19.12
CA GLU A 141 14.27 4.98 20.51
C GLU A 141 13.01 4.11 20.53
N LYS A 142 11.98 4.51 19.78
CA LYS A 142 10.71 3.78 19.73
C LYS A 142 10.85 2.39 19.11
N SER A 143 11.71 2.18 18.12
CA SER A 143 11.93 0.87 17.51
C SER A 143 12.66 -0.11 18.44
N LYS A 144 13.39 0.39 19.44
CA LYS A 144 14.10 -0.42 20.44
C LYS A 144 13.23 -0.80 21.64
N LEU A 145 12.08 -0.15 21.84
CA LEU A 145 11.20 -0.45 22.96
C LEU A 145 10.52 -1.82 22.76
N PRO A 146 10.42 -2.64 23.82
CA PRO A 146 9.66 -3.88 23.74
C PRO A 146 8.18 -3.56 23.43
N PRO A 147 7.47 -4.46 22.72
CA PRO A 147 6.05 -4.28 22.47
C PRO A 147 5.29 -4.13 23.81
N PRO A 148 4.24 -3.30 23.87
CA PRO A 148 3.42 -3.16 25.06
C PRO A 148 2.95 -4.53 25.57
N PRO A 149 2.88 -4.76 26.90
CA PRO A 149 2.49 -6.04 27.49
C PRO A 149 1.15 -6.60 27.00
N GLU A 150 0.23 -5.74 26.55
CA GLU A 150 -1.07 -6.11 25.94
C GLU A 150 -0.95 -6.98 24.68
N LEU A 151 0.17 -6.92 23.96
CA LEU A 151 0.43 -7.74 22.77
C LEU A 151 1.04 -9.12 23.10
N LEU A 152 1.31 -9.41 24.37
CA LEU A 152 1.89 -10.69 24.82
C LEU A 152 0.83 -11.69 25.31
N LEU A 153 -0.46 -11.34 25.26
CA LEU A 153 -1.50 -12.30 25.59
C LEU A 153 -1.51 -13.43 24.54
N PRO A 154 -1.37 -14.71 24.96
CA PRO A 154 -1.56 -15.83 24.04
C PRO A 154 -2.97 -15.70 23.48
N HIS A 155 -3.10 -15.78 22.16
CA HIS A 155 -4.41 -15.92 21.52
C HIS A 155 -5.16 -17.07 22.18
N HIS A 156 -6.07 -16.75 23.09
CA HIS A 156 -6.92 -17.72 23.73
C HIS A 156 -7.75 -18.38 22.62
N ARG A 157 -7.48 -19.67 22.46
CA ARG A 157 -8.27 -20.63 21.71
C ARG A 157 -9.76 -20.33 21.85
N HIS A 158 -10.44 -20.38 20.71
CA HIS A 158 -11.84 -20.76 20.60
C HIS A 158 -12.27 -21.70 21.73
N TYR A 159 -13.18 -21.23 22.57
CA TYR A 159 -14.08 -22.10 23.33
C TYR A 159 -15.51 -21.76 22.92
N TYR A 160 -16.07 -22.68 22.14
CA TYR A 160 -17.47 -23.06 21.97
C TYR A 160 -18.55 -22.10 22.50
N LEU A 161 -19.34 -21.56 21.56
CA LEU A 161 -20.73 -21.14 21.80
C LEU A 161 -21.58 -22.40 22.08
N PRO A 162 -22.40 -22.45 23.14
CA PRO A 162 -23.38 -23.51 23.30
C PRO A 162 -24.53 -23.31 22.31
N HIS A 163 -24.86 -24.39 21.61
CA HIS A 163 -26.02 -24.54 20.73
C HIS A 163 -27.31 -24.02 21.40
N GLN A 164 -28.02 -23.12 20.71
CA GLN A 164 -29.45 -22.92 20.95
C GLN A 164 -30.22 -24.12 20.38
N GLN A 165 -30.95 -24.83 21.23
CA GLN A 165 -32.04 -25.70 20.79
C GLN A 165 -33.29 -24.83 20.51
N PRO A 166 -34.13 -25.18 19.53
CA PRO A 166 -35.39 -24.51 19.30
C PRO A 166 -36.46 -25.11 20.23
N GLU A 167 -37.16 -24.27 21.01
CA GLU A 167 -38.43 -24.68 21.61
C GLU A 167 -39.59 -24.33 20.68
N GLN A 168 -40.40 -25.35 20.43
CA GLN A 168 -41.72 -25.28 19.82
C GLN A 168 -42.71 -24.75 20.86
N TYR A 169 -43.58 -23.81 20.48
CA TYR A 169 -45.04 -23.91 20.60
C TYR A 169 -45.71 -22.82 19.76
#